data_AF-A0A497MXQ3-F1
#
_entry.id   AF-A0A497MXQ3-F1
#
_cell.length_a   1.000
_cell.length_b   1.000
_cell.length_c   1.000
_cell.angle_alpha   90.00
_cell.angle_beta   90.00
_cell.angle_gamma   90.00
#
_symmetry.space_group_name_H-M   'P 1'
#
loop_
_entity.id
_entity.type
_entity.pdbx_description
1 polymer ?
#
loop_
_entity_poly.entity_id
_entity_poly.type
_entity_poly.pdbx_seq_one_letter_code
_entity_poly.pdbx_strand_id
1 'polypeptide(L)'
;MEDILEVAEKLLMENCLCDNCLGRQFAALGYGIDNAERGRSLKNTLTFKAHKLALEKGKAGIEILKKIALNGMSLTAKNTLKKLGYTLKEKKGSCTICRGKFQELNSIAEKCLKKIDDYEFNNFLVGVEVPKDVIEAEDSLRARYGINWGETIKSEFTREVGKILAKITGKDVEYRKPDIVILFNPFNEEIKIQVNPLFIGGRYKKLIRGIPQSRWLCRKCKGRGCSYCNWKGKMYEESVQEIIEKPVLDETLGETTEFHASGREDVDALVLGNGR
;
A
#
# COMPACT_ATOMS: atom_id res chain seq x y z
N MET A 1 13.32 -15.44 -30.29
CA MET A 1 12.80 -15.15 -28.94
C MET A 1 14.03 -15.04 -28.06
N GLU A 2 14.33 -13.87 -27.51
CA GLU A 2 15.53 -13.69 -26.68
C GLU A 2 15.42 -14.55 -25.42
N ASP A 3 16.53 -15.17 -25.02
CA ASP A 3 16.61 -15.95 -23.79
C ASP A 3 16.42 -15.03 -22.58
N ILE A 4 15.67 -15.48 -21.57
CA ILE A 4 15.43 -14.77 -20.30
C ILE A 4 16.75 -14.34 -19.67
N LEU A 5 17.76 -15.20 -19.72
CA LEU A 5 19.08 -14.89 -19.18
C LEU A 5 19.81 -13.82 -19.98
N GLU A 6 19.65 -13.79 -21.31
CA GLU A 6 20.22 -12.72 -22.15
C GLU A 6 19.58 -11.37 -21.84
N VAL A 7 18.26 -11.33 -21.68
CA VAL A 7 17.53 -10.10 -21.28
C VAL A 7 17.99 -9.63 -19.90
N ALA A 8 18.08 -10.54 -18.92
CA ALA A 8 18.55 -10.23 -17.58
C ALA A 8 20.01 -9.73 -17.57
N GLU A 9 20.87 -10.32 -18.41
CA GLU A 9 22.27 -9.90 -18.59
C GLU A 9 22.32 -8.47 -19.14
N LYS A 10 21.61 -8.18 -20.24
CA LYS A 10 21.53 -6.83 -20.85
C LYS A 10 21.03 -5.78 -19.85
N LEU A 11 19.98 -6.10 -19.09
CA LEU A 11 19.46 -5.22 -18.04
C LEU A 11 20.55 -4.81 -17.04
N LEU A 12 21.35 -5.78 -16.57
CA LEU A 12 22.42 -5.53 -15.60
C LEU A 12 23.67 -4.88 -16.22
N MET A 13 23.90 -4.97 -17.53
CA MET A 13 25.02 -4.27 -18.17
C MET A 13 24.81 -2.76 -18.20
N GLU A 14 23.55 -2.33 -18.35
CA GLU A 14 23.18 -0.92 -18.54
C GLU A 14 22.56 -0.28 -17.29
N ASN A 15 22.01 -1.06 -16.35
CA ASN A 15 21.22 -0.53 -15.23
C ASN A 15 21.60 -1.17 -13.88
N CYS A 16 21.61 -0.36 -12.82
CA CYS A 16 21.75 -0.85 -11.46
C CYS A 16 20.40 -1.34 -10.93
N LEU A 17 20.22 -2.64 -10.71
CA LEU A 17 18.94 -3.23 -10.28
C LEU A 17 19.11 -4.06 -9.02
N CYS A 18 18.37 -3.73 -7.96
CA CYS A 18 18.29 -4.56 -6.76
C CYS A 18 17.55 -5.87 -7.04
N ASP A 19 17.51 -6.78 -6.06
CA ASP A 19 16.91 -8.11 -6.21
C ASP A 19 15.43 -8.02 -6.61
N ASN A 20 14.60 -7.34 -5.83
CA ASN A 20 13.18 -7.10 -6.16
C ASN A 20 13.02 -6.46 -7.54
N CYS A 21 13.91 -5.50 -7.85
CA CYS A 21 13.78 -4.77 -9.10
C CYS A 21 14.10 -5.63 -10.32
N LEU A 22 15.14 -6.45 -10.28
CA LEU A 22 15.41 -7.36 -11.38
C LEU A 22 14.33 -8.44 -11.46
N GLY A 23 13.97 -9.06 -10.33
CA GLY A 23 13.02 -10.17 -10.30
C GLY A 23 11.63 -9.78 -10.80
N ARG A 24 11.12 -8.60 -10.44
CA ARG A 24 9.79 -8.16 -10.89
C ARG A 24 9.67 -7.98 -12.40
N GLN A 25 10.78 -7.84 -13.14
CA GLN A 25 10.71 -7.81 -14.60
C GLN A 25 10.32 -9.17 -15.21
N PHE A 26 10.40 -10.23 -14.42
CA PHE A 26 10.08 -11.60 -14.79
C PHE A 26 8.98 -12.18 -13.88
N ALA A 27 8.15 -11.32 -13.27
CA ALA A 27 7.20 -11.70 -12.23
C ALA A 27 6.17 -12.75 -12.67
N ALA A 28 5.74 -12.71 -13.94
CA ALA A 28 4.81 -13.67 -14.51
C ALA A 28 5.44 -15.04 -14.82
N LEU A 29 6.76 -15.21 -14.61
CA LEU A 29 7.49 -16.44 -14.90
C LEU A 29 7.86 -17.17 -13.60
N GLY A 30 7.36 -18.40 -13.45
CA GLY A 30 7.58 -19.24 -12.28
C GLY A 30 6.76 -18.78 -11.06
N TYR A 31 6.18 -19.73 -10.34
CA TYR A 31 5.36 -19.47 -9.15
C TYR A 31 6.04 -20.02 -7.89
N GLY A 32 5.66 -19.51 -6.72
CA GLY A 32 6.13 -19.99 -5.41
C GLY A 32 7.39 -19.32 -4.86
N ILE A 33 7.95 -18.34 -5.59
CA ILE A 33 9.07 -17.52 -5.13
C ILE A 33 8.70 -16.03 -5.21
N ASP A 34 9.27 -15.22 -4.31
CA ASP A 34 9.10 -13.77 -4.38
C ASP A 34 10.04 -13.10 -5.39
N ASN A 35 9.84 -11.80 -5.67
CA ASN A 35 10.65 -11.08 -6.62
C ASN A 35 12.10 -10.85 -6.15
N ALA A 36 12.35 -10.78 -4.84
CA ALA A 36 13.72 -10.67 -4.34
C ALA A 36 14.49 -11.96 -4.61
N GLU A 37 13.90 -13.11 -4.28
CA GLU A 37 14.45 -14.42 -4.56
C GLU A 37 14.62 -14.67 -6.06
N ARG A 38 13.62 -14.32 -6.88
CA ARG A 38 13.70 -14.42 -8.34
C ARG A 38 14.87 -13.61 -8.91
N GLY A 39 15.00 -12.34 -8.49
CA GLY A 39 16.10 -11.48 -8.93
C GLY A 39 17.47 -11.97 -8.48
N ARG A 40 17.58 -12.48 -7.24
CA ARG A 40 18.80 -13.10 -6.73
C ARG A 40 19.18 -14.35 -7.51
N SER A 41 18.20 -15.19 -7.84
CA SER A 41 18.39 -16.41 -8.62
C SER A 41 18.95 -16.08 -10.01
N LEU A 42 18.37 -15.10 -10.71
CA LEU A 42 18.88 -14.61 -12.00
C LEU A 42 20.34 -14.13 -11.88
N LYS A 43 20.65 -13.31 -10.87
CA LYS A 43 22.01 -12.81 -10.64
C LYS A 43 23.01 -13.93 -10.36
N ASN A 44 22.63 -14.94 -9.57
CA ASN A 44 23.48 -16.08 -9.27
C ASN A 44 23.75 -16.90 -10.53
N THR A 45 22.72 -17.21 -11.32
CA THR A 45 22.88 -17.94 -12.59
C THR A 45 23.78 -17.19 -13.57
N LEU A 46 23.58 -15.88 -13.72
CA LEU A 46 24.46 -15.04 -14.54
C LEU A 46 25.90 -15.00 -14.00
N THR A 47 26.07 -15.01 -12.67
CA THR A 47 27.38 -15.11 -12.04
C THR A 47 28.08 -16.41 -12.41
N PHE A 48 27.38 -17.55 -12.38
CA PHE A 48 27.94 -18.85 -12.76
C PHE A 48 28.34 -18.88 -14.23
N LYS A 49 27.48 -18.39 -15.13
CA LYS A 49 27.76 -18.26 -16.56
C LYS A 49 29.01 -17.38 -16.81
N ALA A 50 29.08 -16.23 -16.15
CA ALA A 50 30.19 -15.29 -16.28
C ALA A 50 31.49 -15.84 -15.67
N HIS A 51 31.42 -16.58 -14.56
CA HIS A 51 32.57 -17.28 -13.98
C HIS A 51 33.10 -18.33 -14.95
N LYS A 52 32.24 -19.21 -15.48
CA LYS A 52 32.65 -20.20 -16.48
C LYS A 52 33.38 -19.54 -17.66
N LEU A 53 32.81 -18.44 -18.18
CA LEU A 53 33.42 -17.65 -19.24
C LEU A 53 34.75 -17.01 -18.81
N ALA A 54 34.91 -16.62 -17.55
CA ALA A 54 36.17 -16.08 -17.03
C ALA A 54 37.27 -17.15 -16.99
N LEU A 55 36.92 -18.41 -16.71
CA LEU A 55 37.88 -19.53 -16.75
C LEU A 55 38.29 -19.88 -18.19
N GLU A 56 37.38 -19.76 -19.16
CA GLU A 56 37.64 -20.09 -20.56
C GLU A 56 38.26 -18.94 -21.36
N LYS A 57 37.66 -17.74 -21.29
CA LYS A 57 37.98 -16.55 -22.11
C LYS A 57 38.51 -15.38 -21.28
N GLY A 58 38.95 -15.63 -20.04
CA GLY A 58 39.68 -14.69 -19.18
C GLY A 58 38.97 -13.35 -18.99
N LYS A 59 39.37 -12.36 -19.79
CA LYS A 59 38.96 -10.96 -19.64
C LYS A 59 37.45 -10.71 -19.81
N ALA A 60 36.79 -11.41 -20.74
CA ALA A 60 35.37 -11.15 -21.04
C ALA A 60 34.45 -11.53 -19.87
N GLY A 61 34.63 -12.72 -19.29
CA GLY A 61 33.85 -13.16 -18.13
C GLY A 61 34.09 -12.31 -16.88
N ILE A 62 35.33 -11.84 -16.67
CA ILE A 62 35.64 -10.93 -15.57
C ILE A 62 34.88 -9.62 -15.70
N GLU A 63 34.77 -9.03 -16.88
CA GLU A 63 34.05 -7.77 -17.07
C GLU A 63 32.55 -7.92 -16.79
N ILE A 64 31.94 -9.00 -17.25
CA ILE A 64 30.54 -9.32 -16.94
C ILE A 64 30.36 -9.52 -15.43
N LEU A 65 31.26 -10.26 -14.77
CA LEU A 65 31.23 -10.43 -13.31
C LEU A 65 31.31 -9.08 -12.58
N LYS A 66 32.16 -8.15 -13.02
CA LYS A 66 32.24 -6.81 -12.42
C LYS A 66 30.92 -6.06 -12.55
N LYS A 67 30.28 -6.12 -13.72
CA LYS A 67 28.97 -5.51 -13.96
C LYS A 67 27.90 -6.14 -13.08
N ILE A 68 27.81 -7.46 -12.99
CA ILE A 68 26.84 -8.13 -12.11
C ILE A 68 27.08 -7.77 -10.63
N ALA A 69 28.34 -7.68 -10.20
CA ALA A 69 28.68 -7.30 -8.83
C ALA A 69 28.28 -5.86 -8.51
N LEU A 70 28.55 -4.91 -9.41
CA LEU A 70 28.28 -3.48 -9.19
C LEU A 70 26.82 -3.13 -9.47
N ASN A 71 26.35 -3.38 -10.69
CA ASN A 71 25.00 -3.01 -11.13
C ASN A 71 23.94 -3.94 -10.53
N GLY A 72 24.24 -5.23 -10.43
CA GLY A 72 23.36 -6.19 -9.77
C GLY A 72 23.45 -6.16 -8.25
N MET A 73 24.39 -5.41 -7.65
CA MET A 73 24.65 -5.43 -6.20
C MET A 73 24.83 -6.87 -5.67
N SER A 74 25.37 -7.77 -6.49
CA SER A 74 25.43 -9.21 -6.20
C SER A 74 26.63 -9.54 -5.33
N LEU A 75 26.37 -10.02 -4.11
CA LEU A 75 27.41 -10.49 -3.20
C LEU A 75 28.13 -11.71 -3.77
N THR A 76 27.41 -12.62 -4.44
CA THR A 76 27.98 -13.82 -5.07
C THR A 76 29.01 -13.46 -6.15
N ALA A 77 28.69 -12.48 -7.00
CA ALA A 77 29.63 -11.99 -8.02
C ALA A 77 30.84 -11.29 -7.41
N LYS A 78 30.62 -10.45 -6.38
CA LYS A 78 31.72 -9.78 -5.64
C LYS A 78 32.68 -10.79 -5.01
N ASN A 79 32.16 -11.82 -4.34
CA ASN A 79 32.97 -12.86 -3.72
C ASN A 79 33.72 -13.71 -4.76
N THR A 80 33.08 -13.98 -5.90
CA THR A 80 33.70 -14.68 -7.03
C THR A 80 34.90 -13.90 -7.58
N LEU A 81 34.74 -12.60 -7.85
CA LEU A 81 35.83 -11.75 -8.31
C LEU A 81 37.00 -11.71 -7.31
N LYS A 82 36.69 -11.61 -6.01
CA LYS A 82 37.70 -11.61 -4.95
C LYS A 82 38.53 -12.91 -4.97
N LYS A 83 37.89 -14.07 -5.16
CA LYS A 83 38.59 -15.36 -5.30
C LYS A 83 39.46 -15.44 -6.57
N LEU A 84 39.03 -14.78 -7.64
CA LEU A 84 39.80 -14.68 -8.89
C LEU A 84 40.92 -13.62 -8.83
N GLY A 85 41.16 -12.99 -7.66
CA GLY A 85 42.22 -12.00 -7.47
C GLY A 85 41.86 -10.58 -7.89
N TYR A 86 40.58 -10.30 -8.18
CA TYR A 86 40.12 -8.97 -8.57
C TYR A 86 39.47 -8.22 -7.41
N THR A 87 39.95 -7.01 -7.14
CA THR A 87 39.35 -6.06 -6.21
C THR A 87 38.51 -5.02 -6.94
N LEU A 88 37.26 -4.87 -6.51
CA LEU A 88 36.38 -3.81 -6.97
C LEU A 88 36.56 -2.57 -6.10
N LYS A 89 36.76 -1.41 -6.72
CA LYS A 89 36.59 -0.13 -6.02
C LYS A 89 35.10 0.01 -5.70
N GLU A 90 34.76 0.07 -4.43
CA GLU A 90 33.36 0.20 -4.01
C GLU A 90 32.80 1.52 -4.51
N LYS A 91 31.81 1.44 -5.40
CA LYS A 91 30.81 2.49 -5.57
C LYS A 91 29.49 1.90 -5.12
N LYS A 92 28.85 2.52 -4.13
CA LYS A 92 27.45 2.22 -3.79
C LYS A 92 26.59 2.70 -4.96
N GLY A 93 26.28 1.81 -5.89
CA GLY A 93 25.21 2.05 -6.86
C GLY A 93 23.88 1.96 -6.14
N SER A 94 23.02 2.97 -6.27
CA SER A 94 21.61 2.84 -5.92
C SER A 94 20.86 2.16 -7.06
N CYS A 95 19.74 1.50 -6.76
CA CYS A 95 18.90 0.96 -7.83
C CYS A 95 18.37 2.10 -8.70
N THR A 96 18.45 1.96 -10.02
CA THR A 96 17.97 2.96 -10.98
C THR A 96 16.47 3.19 -10.90
N ILE A 97 15.70 2.19 -10.47
CA ILE A 97 14.25 2.29 -10.39
C ILE A 97 13.79 2.62 -8.97
N CYS A 98 14.00 1.73 -7.99
CA CYS A 98 13.48 1.97 -6.64
C CYS A 98 14.37 2.88 -5.78
N ARG A 99 15.56 3.28 -6.25
CA ARG A 99 16.50 4.14 -5.49
C ARG A 99 16.88 3.63 -4.10
N GLY A 100 16.78 2.31 -3.87
CA GLY A 100 17.08 1.68 -2.58
C GLY A 100 15.86 1.48 -1.66
N LYS A 101 14.67 1.92 -2.06
CA LYS A 101 13.49 1.91 -1.18
C LYS A 101 12.94 0.51 -0.85
N PHE A 102 13.28 -0.52 -1.62
CA PHE A 102 12.98 -1.91 -1.24
C PHE A 102 13.83 -2.41 -0.06
N GLN A 103 14.97 -1.78 0.24
CA GLN A 103 15.77 -2.11 1.42
C GLN A 103 15.21 -1.47 2.70
N GLU A 104 14.25 -0.54 2.56
CA GLU A 104 13.64 0.22 3.66
C GLU A 104 12.25 -0.30 4.05
N LEU A 105 11.81 -1.45 3.52
CA LEU A 105 10.45 -1.99 3.73
C LEU A 105 10.05 -2.11 5.20
N ASN A 106 10.95 -2.58 6.07
CA ASN A 106 10.69 -2.69 7.50
C ASN A 106 10.47 -1.31 8.15
N SER A 107 11.31 -0.33 7.81
CA SER A 107 11.19 1.05 8.31
C SER A 107 9.88 1.70 7.85
N ILE A 108 9.48 1.46 6.60
CA ILE A 108 8.19 1.93 6.08
C ILE A 108 7.04 1.28 6.86
N ALA A 109 7.07 -0.04 7.06
CA ALA A 109 6.04 -0.76 7.80
C ALA A 109 5.92 -0.28 9.26
N GLU A 110 7.04 -0.06 9.95
CA GLU A 110 7.06 0.49 11.31
C GLU A 110 6.39 1.87 11.39
N LYS A 111 6.64 2.75 10.41
CA LYS A 111 5.98 4.05 10.35
C LYS A 111 4.48 3.92 10.08
N CYS A 112 4.06 2.97 9.24
CA CYS A 112 2.66 2.66 9.02
C CYS A 112 1.98 2.17 10.31
N LEU A 113 2.63 1.28 11.06
CA LEU A 113 2.12 0.76 12.33
C LEU A 113 1.89 1.87 13.35
N LYS A 114 2.86 2.77 13.52
CA LYS A 114 2.74 3.92 14.43
C LYS A 114 1.55 4.82 14.10
N LYS A 115 1.13 4.87 12.83
CA LYS A 115 0.02 5.71 12.38
C LYS A 115 -1.34 5.05 12.64
N ILE A 116 -1.40 3.72 12.73
CA ILE A 116 -2.64 2.96 12.97
C ILE A 116 -2.79 2.47 14.42
N ASP A 117 -1.85 2.78 15.30
CA ASP A 117 -1.77 2.25 16.68
C ASP A 117 -2.98 2.64 17.55
N ASP A 118 -3.54 3.83 17.31
CA ASP A 118 -4.70 4.36 18.04
C ASP A 118 -6.05 3.84 17.51
N TYR A 119 -6.06 2.93 16.53
CA TYR A 119 -7.29 2.46 15.88
C TYR A 119 -7.59 0.99 16.17
N GLU A 120 -8.87 0.70 16.39
CA GLU A 120 -9.40 -0.65 16.39
C GLU A 120 -9.89 -1.04 14.99
N PHE A 121 -9.38 -2.14 14.45
CA PHE A 121 -9.76 -2.62 13.11
C PHE A 121 -9.61 -4.15 12.99
N ASN A 122 -10.35 -4.74 12.05
CA ASN A 122 -10.32 -6.18 11.75
C ASN A 122 -9.49 -6.48 10.50
N ASN A 123 -9.46 -5.57 9.54
CA ASN A 123 -8.73 -5.73 8.30
C ASN A 123 -8.20 -4.38 7.81
N PHE A 124 -7.31 -4.41 6.82
CA PHE A 124 -6.75 -3.20 6.25
C PHE A 124 -6.44 -3.37 4.76
N LEU A 125 -6.19 -2.26 4.08
CA LEU A 125 -5.67 -2.23 2.72
C LEU A 125 -4.41 -1.38 2.68
N VAL A 126 -3.41 -1.84 1.92
CA VAL A 126 -2.20 -1.07 1.66
C VAL A 126 -2.23 -0.53 0.24
N GLY A 127 -2.06 0.78 0.10
CA GLY A 127 -1.86 1.47 -1.16
C GLY A 127 -0.48 2.12 -1.21
N VAL A 128 0.01 2.36 -2.42
CA VAL A 128 1.28 3.05 -2.62
C VAL A 128 1.16 4.16 -3.67
N GLU A 129 1.67 5.33 -3.32
CA GLU A 129 1.90 6.44 -4.26
C GLU A 129 3.36 6.42 -4.72
N VAL A 130 3.57 6.42 -6.03
CA VAL A 130 4.90 6.38 -6.64
C VAL A 130 5.04 7.58 -7.58
N PRO A 131 6.15 8.35 -7.50
CA PRO A 131 6.43 9.46 -8.40
C PRO A 131 6.39 9.04 -9.88
N LYS A 132 5.91 9.95 -10.75
CA LYS A 132 5.73 9.67 -12.18
C LYS A 132 7.04 9.32 -12.89
N ASP A 133 8.13 9.99 -12.54
CA ASP A 133 9.47 9.72 -13.09
C ASP A 133 9.95 8.29 -12.82
N VAL A 134 9.56 7.69 -11.70
CA VAL A 134 9.88 6.29 -11.38
C VAL A 134 9.05 5.33 -12.23
N ILE A 135 7.77 5.64 -12.45
CA ILE A 135 6.87 4.85 -13.32
C ILE A 135 7.37 4.91 -14.76
N GLU A 136 7.67 6.10 -15.26
CA GLU A 136 8.20 6.33 -16.61
C GLU A 136 9.57 5.64 -16.82
N ALA A 137 10.44 5.65 -15.80
CA ALA A 137 11.71 4.94 -15.85
C ALA A 137 11.52 3.42 -15.94
N GLU A 138 10.54 2.86 -15.23
CA GLU A 138 10.19 1.44 -15.32
C GLU A 138 9.63 1.08 -16.69
N ASP A 139 8.69 1.86 -17.21
CA ASP A 139 8.05 1.62 -18.51
C ASP A 139 9.06 1.77 -19.66
N SER A 140 9.91 2.79 -19.61
CA SER A 140 10.98 2.99 -20.59
C SER A 140 11.97 1.83 -20.61
N LEU A 141 12.31 1.30 -19.42
CA LEU A 141 13.16 0.11 -19.31
C LEU A 141 12.48 -1.11 -19.93
N ARG A 142 11.20 -1.36 -19.63
CA ARG A 142 10.46 -2.50 -20.22
C ARG A 142 10.36 -2.41 -21.73
N ALA A 143 10.03 -1.23 -22.25
CA ALA A 143 9.91 -0.98 -23.69
C ALA A 143 11.24 -1.24 -24.41
N ARG A 144 12.36 -0.77 -23.85
CA ARG A 144 13.70 -0.93 -24.45
C ARG A 144 14.09 -2.41 -24.63
N TYR A 145 13.74 -3.27 -23.69
CA TYR A 145 14.14 -4.68 -23.70
C TYR A 145 12.99 -5.65 -24.03
N GLY A 146 11.83 -5.14 -24.48
CA GLY A 146 10.68 -5.97 -24.88
C GLY A 146 10.10 -6.84 -23.75
N ILE A 147 10.07 -6.33 -22.52
CA ILE A 147 9.67 -7.09 -21.33
C ILE A 147 8.16 -7.03 -21.13
N ASN A 148 7.49 -8.18 -21.26
CA ASN A 148 6.04 -8.32 -21.11
C ASN A 148 5.60 -9.11 -19.87
N TRP A 149 6.55 -9.61 -19.07
CA TRP A 149 6.28 -10.43 -17.88
C TRP A 149 6.36 -9.65 -16.56
N GLY A 150 6.55 -8.34 -16.66
CA GLY A 150 6.88 -7.49 -15.54
C GLY A 150 5.68 -7.21 -14.62
N GLU A 151 5.93 -7.18 -13.32
CA GLU A 151 5.00 -6.65 -12.31
C GLU A 151 5.37 -5.20 -11.95
N THR A 152 4.35 -4.34 -11.78
CA THR A 152 4.58 -2.94 -11.45
C THR A 152 5.28 -2.76 -10.11
N ILE A 153 6.11 -1.71 -10.00
CA ILE A 153 6.72 -1.35 -8.71
C ILE A 153 5.66 -1.08 -7.61
N LYS A 154 4.46 -0.61 -7.98
CA LYS A 154 3.36 -0.37 -7.05
C LYS A 154 2.87 -1.68 -6.43
N SER A 155 2.56 -2.68 -7.26
CA SER A 155 2.08 -3.98 -6.81
C SER A 155 3.07 -4.67 -5.88
N GLU A 156 4.37 -4.60 -6.20
CA GLU A 156 5.44 -5.14 -5.36
C GLU A 156 5.48 -4.45 -3.99
N PHE A 157 5.50 -3.12 -3.94
CA PHE A 157 5.50 -2.36 -2.68
C PHE A 157 4.27 -2.67 -1.81
N THR A 158 3.08 -2.63 -2.41
CA THR A 158 1.82 -2.96 -1.73
C THR A 158 1.87 -4.36 -1.13
N ARG A 159 2.32 -5.36 -1.91
CA ARG A 159 2.37 -6.75 -1.44
C ARG A 159 3.38 -6.93 -0.31
N GLU A 160 4.60 -6.41 -0.46
CA GLU A 160 5.66 -6.64 0.53
C GLU A 160 5.39 -5.90 1.84
N VAL A 161 4.93 -4.64 1.80
CA VAL A 161 4.51 -3.93 3.02
C VAL A 161 3.26 -4.59 3.63
N GLY A 162 2.30 -5.00 2.80
CA GLY A 162 1.10 -5.72 3.26
C GLY A 162 1.42 -7.01 4.03
N LYS A 163 2.36 -7.83 3.53
CA LYS A 163 2.83 -9.04 4.24
C LYS A 163 3.45 -8.73 5.59
N ILE A 164 4.29 -7.69 5.67
CA ILE A 164 4.95 -7.29 6.91
C ILE A 164 3.90 -6.83 7.93
N LEU A 165 2.97 -5.96 7.51
CA LEU A 165 1.90 -5.47 8.37
C LEU A 165 0.99 -6.60 8.85
N ALA A 166 0.54 -7.48 7.96
CA ALA A 166 -0.33 -8.60 8.31
C ALA A 166 0.33 -9.54 9.32
N LYS A 167 1.63 -9.79 9.16
CA LYS A 167 2.40 -10.62 10.11
C LYS A 167 2.49 -9.98 11.51
N ILE A 168 2.61 -8.66 11.59
CA ILE A 168 2.77 -7.95 12.87
C ILE A 168 1.42 -7.72 13.56
N THR A 169 0.39 -7.31 12.81
CA THR A 169 -0.95 -7.01 13.36
C THR A 169 -1.82 -8.24 13.55
N GLY A 170 -1.52 -9.34 12.83
CA GLY A 170 -2.39 -10.52 12.77
C GLY A 170 -3.71 -10.27 12.04
N LYS A 171 -3.81 -9.15 11.30
CA LYS A 171 -5.01 -8.74 10.55
C LYS A 171 -4.83 -9.06 9.06
N ASP A 172 -5.94 -9.30 8.38
CA ASP A 172 -5.93 -9.64 6.96
C ASP A 172 -5.99 -8.41 6.06
N VAL A 173 -5.44 -8.55 4.84
CA VAL A 173 -5.55 -7.54 3.79
C VAL A 173 -6.87 -7.73 3.05
N GLU A 174 -7.74 -6.72 3.06
CA GLU A 174 -9.06 -6.73 2.40
C GLU A 174 -9.17 -5.61 1.34
N TYR A 175 -9.50 -5.99 0.11
CA TYR A 175 -9.51 -5.07 -1.04
C TYR A 175 -10.86 -4.40 -1.31
N ARG A 176 -11.96 -5.02 -0.87
CA ARG A 176 -13.32 -4.56 -1.18
C ARG A 176 -13.91 -3.70 -0.08
N LYS A 177 -13.70 -4.10 1.17
CA LYS A 177 -14.27 -3.43 2.35
C LYS A 177 -13.24 -3.33 3.48
N PRO A 178 -12.13 -2.59 3.27
CA PRO A 178 -11.16 -2.38 4.32
C PRO A 178 -11.73 -1.51 5.44
N ASP A 179 -11.36 -1.75 6.69
CA ASP A 179 -11.64 -0.84 7.81
C ASP A 179 -10.68 0.36 7.74
N ILE A 180 -9.41 0.09 7.42
CA ILE A 180 -8.36 1.11 7.28
C ILE A 180 -7.64 0.96 5.93
N VAL A 181 -7.47 2.07 5.21
CA VAL A 181 -6.61 2.15 4.03
C VAL A 181 -5.35 2.94 4.39
N ILE A 182 -4.19 2.30 4.27
CA ILE A 182 -2.87 2.87 4.52
C ILE A 182 -2.24 3.19 3.18
N LEU A 183 -2.11 4.48 2.86
CA LEU A 183 -1.50 4.96 1.62
C LEU A 183 -0.12 5.54 1.94
N PHE A 184 0.95 4.90 1.46
CA PHE A 184 2.31 5.37 1.71
C PHE A 184 3.02 5.75 0.41
N ASN A 185 4.00 6.65 0.51
CA ASN A 185 4.89 6.97 -0.59
C ASN A 185 6.34 6.70 -0.15
N PRO A 186 7.00 5.69 -0.71
CA PRO A 186 8.34 5.29 -0.27
C PRO A 186 9.42 6.31 -0.63
N PHE A 187 9.15 7.28 -1.51
CA PHE A 187 10.15 8.22 -2.02
C PHE A 187 10.20 9.54 -1.24
N ASN A 188 9.07 10.01 -0.70
CA ASN A 188 8.99 11.20 0.16
C ASN A 188 8.65 10.86 1.63
N GLU A 189 8.44 9.58 1.95
CA GLU A 189 8.13 9.06 3.29
C GLU A 189 6.80 9.54 3.87
N GLU A 190 5.89 10.03 3.01
CA GLU A 190 4.54 10.42 3.40
C GLU A 190 3.66 9.18 3.63
N ILE A 191 2.87 9.21 4.71
CA ILE A 191 1.91 8.17 5.04
C ILE A 191 0.58 8.85 5.35
N LYS A 192 -0.45 8.48 4.61
CA LYS A 192 -1.84 8.88 4.79
C LYS A 192 -2.65 7.68 5.24
N ILE A 193 -3.59 7.93 6.13
CA ILE A 193 -4.57 6.94 6.55
C ILE A 193 -5.94 7.46 6.14
N GLN A 194 -6.74 6.56 5.59
CA GLN A 194 -8.18 6.73 5.47
C GLN A 194 -8.85 5.65 6.32
N VAL A 195 -9.64 6.06 7.30
CA VAL A 195 -10.46 5.17 8.11
C VAL A 195 -11.86 5.16 7.52
N ASN A 196 -12.36 3.97 7.20
CA ASN A 196 -13.69 3.83 6.61
C ASN A 196 -14.78 3.87 7.69
N PRO A 197 -15.98 4.39 7.37
CA PRO A 197 -17.07 4.50 8.34
C PRO A 197 -17.52 3.15 8.90
N LEU A 198 -17.91 3.14 10.17
CA LEU A 198 -18.63 2.03 10.77
C LEU A 198 -20.09 2.04 10.31
N PHE A 199 -20.58 0.87 9.88
CA PHE A 199 -21.98 0.68 9.51
C PHE A 199 -22.71 -0.07 10.62
N ILE A 200 -23.55 0.65 11.36
CA ILE A 200 -24.38 0.08 12.42
C ILE A 200 -25.81 -0.05 11.92
N GLY A 201 -26.31 -1.28 11.88
CA GLY A 201 -27.69 -1.61 11.50
C GLY A 201 -28.51 -2.05 12.70
N GLY A 202 -29.75 -1.60 12.78
CA GLY A 202 -30.65 -1.95 13.87
C GLY A 202 -32.10 -1.59 13.58
N ARG A 203 -32.93 -1.63 14.61
CA ARG A 203 -34.30 -1.11 14.58
C ARG A 203 -34.56 -0.24 15.79
N TYR A 204 -35.38 0.80 15.63
CA TYR A 204 -35.77 1.66 16.74
C TYR A 204 -37.29 1.65 16.95
N LYS A 205 -37.69 1.86 18.21
CA LYS A 205 -39.08 2.16 18.59
C LYS A 205 -39.16 3.60 19.06
N LYS A 206 -40.17 4.32 18.59
CA LYS A 206 -40.49 5.69 19.00
C LYS A 206 -41.72 5.63 19.89
N LEU A 207 -41.50 5.73 21.20
CA LEU A 207 -42.52 5.54 22.23
C LEU A 207 -43.21 6.84 22.65
N ILE A 208 -42.71 7.99 22.19
CA ILE A 208 -43.27 9.32 22.48
C ILE A 208 -43.60 10.06 21.19
N ARG A 209 -44.60 10.94 21.26
CA ARG A 209 -44.92 11.90 20.18
C ARG A 209 -44.16 13.21 20.41
N GLY A 210 -43.99 14.01 19.36
CA GLY A 210 -43.41 15.35 19.46
C GLY A 210 -41.92 15.45 19.11
N ILE A 211 -41.24 14.34 18.82
CA ILE A 211 -39.88 14.33 18.28
C ILE A 211 -39.87 13.90 16.80
N PRO A 212 -39.12 14.57 15.92
CA PRO A 212 -38.92 14.13 14.54
C PRO A 212 -38.02 12.90 14.44
N GLN A 213 -38.10 12.20 13.30
CA GLN A 213 -37.19 11.10 12.96
C GLN A 213 -35.74 11.60 12.80
N SER A 214 -35.53 12.59 11.95
CA SER A 214 -34.21 13.18 11.66
C SER A 214 -34.04 14.54 12.31
N ARG A 215 -32.79 15.00 12.42
CA ARG A 215 -32.46 16.33 12.96
C ARG A 215 -33.01 17.44 12.04
N TRP A 216 -33.86 18.31 12.57
CA TRP A 216 -34.43 19.43 11.82
C TRP A 216 -33.70 20.74 12.13
N LEU A 217 -32.82 21.14 11.21
CA LEU A 217 -32.11 22.42 11.30
C LEU A 217 -33.07 23.61 11.21
N CYS A 218 -32.73 24.69 11.91
CA CYS A 218 -33.46 25.94 11.86
C CYS A 218 -33.51 26.49 10.44
N ARG A 219 -34.71 26.76 9.93
CA ARG A 219 -34.94 27.22 8.55
C ARG A 219 -34.26 28.55 8.22
N LYS A 220 -34.02 29.40 9.23
CA LYS A 220 -33.36 30.72 9.04
C LYS A 220 -31.84 30.64 9.08
N CYS A 221 -31.26 29.95 10.08
CA CYS A 221 -29.81 29.98 10.29
C CYS A 221 -29.07 28.73 9.80
N LYS A 222 -29.80 27.67 9.42
CA LYS A 222 -29.27 26.38 8.94
C LYS A 222 -28.26 25.74 9.91
N GLY A 223 -28.58 25.76 11.21
CA GLY A 223 -27.72 25.14 12.24
C GLY A 223 -26.82 26.11 13.01
N ARG A 224 -26.60 27.34 12.52
CA ARG A 224 -25.69 28.31 13.17
C ARG A 224 -26.15 28.87 14.53
N GLY A 225 -27.44 28.78 14.83
CA GLY A 225 -28.07 29.50 15.93
C GLY A 225 -28.49 30.93 15.52
N CYS A 226 -29.70 31.32 15.91
CA CYS A 226 -30.22 32.69 15.76
C CYS A 226 -31.41 32.92 16.70
N SER A 227 -31.84 34.19 16.84
CA SER A 227 -32.99 34.57 17.65
C SER A 227 -34.27 33.76 17.36
N TYR A 228 -34.50 33.39 16.10
CA TYR A 228 -35.68 32.60 15.70
C TYR A 228 -35.71 31.17 16.27
N CYS A 229 -34.56 30.57 16.54
CA CYS A 229 -34.46 29.23 17.13
C CYS A 229 -33.92 29.26 18.57
N ASN A 230 -34.02 30.41 19.24
CA ASN A 230 -33.44 30.64 20.56
C ASN A 230 -31.97 30.22 20.63
N TRP A 231 -31.22 30.53 19.57
CA TRP A 231 -29.79 30.20 19.41
C TRP A 231 -29.42 28.71 19.38
N LYS A 232 -30.40 27.79 19.37
CA LYS A 232 -30.15 26.34 19.35
C LYS A 232 -29.73 25.80 17.99
N GLY A 233 -29.99 26.53 16.91
CA GLY A 233 -29.69 26.09 15.53
C GLY A 233 -30.66 25.05 14.97
N LYS A 234 -31.60 24.55 15.76
CA LYS A 234 -32.58 23.50 15.42
C LYS A 234 -34.02 23.88 15.73
N MET A 235 -34.98 23.21 15.09
CA MET A 235 -36.42 23.44 15.24
C MET A 235 -37.04 22.61 16.39
N TYR A 236 -36.49 21.43 16.66
CA TYR A 236 -36.87 20.54 17.75
C TYR A 236 -35.65 20.32 18.64
N GLU A 237 -35.87 20.05 19.93
CA GLU A 237 -34.77 19.86 20.87
C GLU A 237 -34.03 18.54 20.66
N GLU A 238 -34.73 17.51 20.22
CA GLU A 238 -34.18 16.17 20.04
C GLU A 238 -34.88 15.46 18.87
N SER A 239 -34.21 14.45 18.31
CA SER A 239 -34.73 13.61 17.24
C SER A 239 -34.31 12.16 17.49
N VAL A 240 -35.03 11.20 16.89
CA VAL A 240 -34.65 9.78 16.95
C VAL A 240 -33.19 9.58 16.51
N GLN A 241 -32.82 10.24 15.41
CA GLN A 241 -31.45 10.29 14.91
C GLN A 241 -30.45 10.73 15.99
N GLU A 242 -30.65 11.89 16.62
CA GLU A 242 -29.72 12.42 17.64
C GLU A 242 -29.61 11.49 18.86
N ILE A 243 -30.70 10.83 19.27
CA ILE A 243 -30.71 9.87 20.39
C ILE A 243 -29.85 8.64 20.08
N ILE A 244 -29.92 8.14 18.85
CA ILE A 244 -29.19 6.94 18.42
C ILE A 244 -27.72 7.27 18.14
N GLU A 245 -27.45 8.38 17.46
CA GLU A 245 -26.10 8.77 17.02
C GLU A 245 -25.19 9.14 18.19
N LYS A 246 -25.72 9.82 19.22
CA LYS A 246 -24.91 10.30 20.34
C LYS A 246 -24.12 9.20 21.06
N PRO A 247 -24.73 8.13 21.60
CA PRO A 247 -23.97 7.08 22.27
C PRO A 247 -23.01 6.35 21.34
N VAL A 248 -23.33 6.25 20.04
CA VAL A 248 -22.42 5.68 19.04
C VAL A 248 -21.18 6.54 18.87
N LEU A 249 -21.34 7.86 18.72
CA LEU A 249 -20.21 8.80 18.59
C LEU A 249 -19.35 8.81 19.85
N ASP A 250 -19.97 8.82 21.02
CA ASP A 250 -19.27 8.82 22.31
C ASP A 250 -18.41 7.55 22.47
N GLU A 251 -18.91 6.39 22.03
CA GLU A 251 -18.20 5.11 22.16
C GLU A 251 -17.14 4.90 21.06
N THR A 252 -17.44 5.30 19.82
CA THR A 252 -16.57 5.06 18.65
C THR A 252 -15.54 6.15 18.41
N LEU A 253 -15.64 7.27 19.13
CA LEU A 253 -14.84 8.48 18.92
C LEU A 253 -14.90 9.03 17.48
N GLY A 254 -16.01 8.76 16.78
CA GLY A 254 -16.23 9.23 15.42
C GLY A 254 -16.41 10.76 15.33
N GLU A 255 -16.11 11.34 14.17
CA GLU A 255 -16.27 12.80 13.96
C GLU A 255 -17.70 13.19 13.58
N THR A 256 -18.36 12.35 12.78
CA THR A 256 -19.68 12.61 12.21
C THR A 256 -20.46 11.32 11.98
N THR A 257 -21.78 11.47 11.79
CA THR A 257 -22.70 10.36 11.52
C THR A 257 -23.60 10.67 10.33
N GLU A 258 -24.01 9.61 9.63
CA GLU A 258 -25.09 9.65 8.66
C GLU A 258 -26.18 8.63 9.04
N PHE A 259 -27.39 9.12 9.27
CA PHE A 259 -28.53 8.29 9.66
C PHE A 259 -29.43 7.99 8.45
N HIS A 260 -29.63 6.70 8.18
CA HIS A 260 -30.53 6.21 7.14
C HIS A 260 -31.60 5.29 7.76
N ALA A 261 -32.87 5.66 7.59
CA ALA A 261 -34.01 4.85 8.01
C ALA A 261 -34.77 4.29 6.81
N SER A 262 -35.30 3.07 6.95
CA SER A 262 -36.19 2.47 5.94
C SER A 262 -37.57 3.10 6.05
N GLY A 263 -37.76 4.23 5.36
CA GLY A 263 -38.97 5.05 5.40
C GLY A 263 -38.95 6.12 6.48
N ARG A 264 -40.02 6.92 6.54
CA ARG A 264 -40.14 8.09 7.41
C ARG A 264 -41.47 8.10 8.15
N GLU A 265 -41.47 8.60 9.37
CA GLU A 265 -42.66 8.88 10.16
C GLU A 265 -42.79 10.36 10.49
N ASP A 266 -44.03 10.78 10.76
CA ASP A 266 -44.34 12.13 11.19
C ASP A 266 -43.93 12.36 12.66
N VAL A 267 -43.81 13.63 13.02
CA VAL A 267 -43.38 14.08 14.35
C VAL A 267 -44.33 13.58 15.44
N ASP A 268 -45.62 13.52 15.14
CA ASP A 268 -46.68 13.05 16.01
C ASP A 268 -46.92 11.54 15.94
N ALA A 269 -46.26 10.79 15.05
CA ALA A 269 -46.43 9.34 14.94
C ALA A 269 -45.59 8.56 15.99
N LEU A 270 -46.10 7.39 16.40
CA LEU A 270 -45.37 6.40 17.20
C LEU A 270 -44.83 5.29 16.29
N VAL A 271 -43.72 4.66 16.69
CA VAL A 271 -43.16 3.47 16.03
C VAL A 271 -43.08 2.36 17.08
N LEU A 272 -43.98 1.38 16.99
CA LEU A 272 -44.17 0.31 17.97
C LEU A 272 -43.82 -1.06 17.35
N GLY A 273 -44.33 -2.15 17.93
CA GLY A 273 -44.13 -3.50 17.39
C GLY A 273 -42.65 -3.88 17.35
N ASN A 274 -42.15 -4.34 16.20
CA ASN A 274 -40.74 -4.68 15.99
C ASN A 274 -39.84 -3.47 15.70
N GLY A 275 -40.41 -2.25 15.68
CA GLY A 275 -39.68 -1.05 15.32
C GLY A 275 -39.57 -0.82 13.81
N ARG A 276 -38.94 0.29 13.45
CA ARG A 276 -38.49 0.60 12.09
C ARG A 276 -37.02 0.22 11.96
#